data_AF-A0A8D9UFS0-F1
#
_entry.id   AF-A0A8D9UFS0-F1
#
_cell.length_a   1.000
_cell.length_b   1.000
_cell.length_c   1.000
_cell.angle_alpha   90.00
_cell.angle_beta   90.00
_cell.angle_gamma   90.00
#
_symmetry.space_group_name_H-M   'P 1'
#
loop_
_entity.id
_entity.type
_entity.pdbx_description
1 polymer ?
#
loop_
_entity_poly.entity_id
_entity_poly.type
_entity_poly.pdbx_seq_one_letter_code
_entity_poly.pdbx_strand_id
1 'polypeptide(L)'
;MRKIVKLLPAALALMLMSPAVFAAASDEATSTLNLTVPEFINITKDNSSVETASATFDDNYTTITVTPALNAVFNVVNNQPDRAIYLSATAPTSGGSTTALYGEDADSMNIVFTNNSRQPADTAVQNITSGSGTAYKENPNAIAFAITPTITPDTESGAEDPTKTFESNKAKYVIKNGKYKMQYAIGTSALANTFSTHDTDGTYQATLTLTTTGP
;
A
#
# COMPACT_ATOMS: atom_id res chain seq x y z
N MET A 1 89.93 59.35 48.96
CA MET A 1 89.36 60.42 48.11
C MET A 1 88.32 59.82 47.18
N ARG A 2 87.14 60.45 47.12
CA ARG A 2 86.10 60.47 46.06
C ARG A 2 85.44 59.17 45.55
N LYS A 3 84.11 59.27 45.46
CA LYS A 3 83.05 58.33 45.05
C LYS A 3 83.06 58.02 43.55
N ILE A 4 82.39 56.91 43.17
CA ILE A 4 81.50 56.64 42.00
C ILE A 4 81.50 55.10 41.81
N VAL A 5 80.44 54.31 41.56
CA VAL A 5 79.00 54.51 41.30
C VAL A 5 78.31 53.12 41.34
N LYS A 6 77.06 53.09 41.83
CA LYS A 6 75.89 52.25 41.47
C LYS A 6 76.09 50.73 41.22
N LEU A 7 75.54 49.90 42.12
CA LEU A 7 74.24 49.21 41.99
C LEU A 7 74.22 48.11 40.90
N LEU A 8 74.34 46.85 41.31
CA LEU A 8 73.17 45.96 41.48
C LEU A 8 73.61 44.63 42.14
N PRO A 9 73.05 44.25 43.31
CA PRO A 9 73.20 42.91 43.84
C PRO A 9 72.20 41.94 43.22
N ALA A 10 72.68 40.71 43.01
CA ALA A 10 72.03 39.43 43.26
C ALA A 10 70.56 39.22 42.80
N ALA A 11 70.43 38.15 42.01
CA ALA A 11 69.40 37.14 42.14
C ALA A 11 67.95 37.56 41.85
N LEU A 12 67.59 37.43 40.57
CA LEU A 12 66.45 36.63 40.10
C LEU A 12 65.29 36.51 41.11
N ALA A 13 64.52 37.59 41.25
CA ALA A 13 63.27 37.58 41.99
C ALA A 13 62.19 36.90 41.14
N LEU A 14 61.83 35.69 41.57
CA LEU A 14 60.46 35.18 41.62
C LEU A 14 59.59 35.48 40.38
N MET A 15 59.76 34.66 39.33
CA MET A 15 58.67 34.48 38.36
C MET A 15 57.48 33.89 39.13
N LEU A 16 56.49 34.74 39.38
CA LEU A 16 55.17 34.33 39.84
C LEU A 16 54.65 33.25 38.89
N MET A 17 54.55 32.05 39.43
CA MET A 17 53.82 30.94 38.84
C MET A 17 52.38 31.41 38.63
N SER A 18 52.06 31.85 37.42
CA SER A 18 50.69 31.74 36.96
C SER A 18 50.36 30.25 37.01
N PRO A 19 49.30 29.79 37.71
CA PRO A 19 48.79 28.47 37.43
C PRO A 19 48.32 28.53 35.98
N ALA A 20 49.16 28.04 35.07
CA ALA A 20 48.65 27.49 33.83
C ALA A 20 47.67 26.43 34.31
N VAL A 21 46.37 26.75 34.25
CA VAL A 21 45.34 25.75 34.26
C VAL A 21 45.61 24.95 33.00
N PHE A 22 46.46 23.94 33.13
CA PHE A 22 46.55 22.87 32.16
C PHE A 22 45.14 22.32 32.15
N ALA A 23 44.35 22.70 31.14
CA ALA A 23 43.24 21.86 30.73
C ALA A 23 43.85 20.46 30.63
N ALA A 24 43.33 19.52 31.44
CA ALA A 24 43.82 18.15 31.42
C ALA A 24 43.91 17.72 29.95
N ALA A 25 45.09 17.27 29.52
CA ALA A 25 45.24 16.74 28.17
C ALA A 25 44.21 15.61 28.04
N SER A 26 43.23 15.81 27.17
CA SER A 26 42.30 14.75 26.79
C SER A 26 43.06 13.86 25.83
N ASP A 27 43.37 12.63 26.25
CA ASP A 27 43.89 11.58 25.36
C ASP A 27 42.76 10.95 24.50
N GLU A 28 41.57 11.55 24.52
CA GLU A 28 40.38 11.07 23.81
C GLU A 28 39.97 12.03 22.69
N ALA A 29 39.73 11.46 21.50
CA ALA A 29 39.15 12.14 20.34
C ALA A 29 37.99 11.30 19.82
N THR A 30 36.80 11.90 19.69
CA THR A 30 35.59 11.23 19.20
C THR A 30 35.22 11.71 17.81
N SER A 31 34.87 10.79 16.91
CA SER A 31 34.27 11.08 15.61
C SER A 31 32.87 10.49 15.54
N THR A 32 31.89 11.27 15.07
CA THR A 32 30.54 10.77 14.78
C THR A 32 30.38 10.62 13.27
N LEU A 33 30.11 9.40 12.82
CA LEU A 33 29.85 9.09 11.42
C LEU A 33 28.33 8.98 11.23
N ASN A 34 27.78 9.75 10.28
CA ASN A 34 26.35 9.78 10.00
C ASN A 34 26.05 9.08 8.66
N LEU A 35 25.04 8.22 8.65
CA LEU A 35 24.45 7.60 7.46
C LEU A 35 22.97 7.93 7.42
N THR A 36 22.47 8.34 6.26
CA THR A 36 21.04 8.61 6.05
C THR A 36 20.50 7.58 5.06
N VAL A 37 19.50 6.81 5.49
CA VAL A 37 18.77 5.86 4.63
C VAL A 37 17.51 6.56 4.13
N PRO A 38 17.31 6.69 2.81
CA PRO A 38 16.09 7.30 2.29
C PRO A 38 14.88 6.40 2.56
N GLU A 39 13.76 7.06 2.68
CA GLU A 39 12.43 6.48 2.67
C GLU A 39 12.14 5.76 1.34
N PHE A 40 11.57 4.55 1.41
CA PHE A 40 11.13 3.80 0.24
C PHE A 40 9.95 2.88 0.50
N ILE A 41 9.21 2.62 -0.58
CA ILE A 41 8.21 1.57 -0.67
C ILE A 41 8.24 1.02 -2.09
N ASN A 42 8.27 -0.30 -2.20
CA ASN A 42 8.24 -1.03 -3.46
C ASN A 42 7.05 -1.97 -3.47
N ILE A 43 6.20 -1.88 -4.49
CA ILE A 43 5.04 -2.74 -4.70
C ILE A 43 5.22 -3.43 -6.04
N THR A 44 5.26 -4.76 -6.03
CA THR A 44 5.40 -5.56 -7.25
C THR A 44 4.27 -6.57 -7.34
N LYS A 45 3.79 -6.84 -8.56
CA LYS A 45 2.89 -7.96 -8.81
C LYS A 45 3.67 -9.27 -8.71
N ASP A 46 3.06 -10.27 -8.07
CA ASP A 46 3.61 -11.61 -7.94
C ASP A 46 3.08 -12.53 -9.06
N ASN A 47 3.94 -13.42 -9.55
CA ASN A 47 3.64 -14.34 -10.65
C ASN A 47 2.66 -15.46 -10.26
N SER A 48 2.34 -15.63 -8.98
CA SER A 48 1.29 -16.53 -8.51
C SER A 48 -0.14 -15.99 -8.73
N SER A 49 -0.28 -14.79 -9.29
CA SER A 49 -1.58 -14.22 -9.67
C SER A 49 -2.28 -15.04 -10.75
N VAL A 50 -3.58 -15.30 -10.58
CA VAL A 50 -4.45 -15.97 -11.56
C VAL A 50 -5.41 -14.95 -12.14
N GLU A 51 -5.15 -14.53 -13.38
CA GLU A 51 -5.82 -13.37 -14.00
C GLU A 51 -6.80 -13.74 -15.10
N THR A 52 -6.90 -15.02 -15.44
CA THR A 52 -7.81 -15.54 -16.43
C THR A 52 -8.60 -16.72 -15.88
N ALA A 53 -9.88 -16.74 -16.20
CA ALA A 53 -10.81 -17.80 -15.83
C ALA A 53 -11.88 -17.94 -16.92
N SER A 54 -12.49 -19.12 -16.98
CA SER A 54 -13.67 -19.38 -17.80
C SER A 54 -14.91 -19.32 -16.92
N ALA A 55 -15.97 -18.70 -17.42
CA ALA A 55 -17.28 -18.69 -16.78
C ALA A 55 -18.16 -19.83 -17.31
N THR A 56 -18.93 -20.44 -16.41
CA THR A 56 -20.00 -21.39 -16.73
C THR A 56 -21.28 -20.94 -16.05
N PHE A 57 -22.41 -21.39 -16.59
CA PHE A 57 -23.75 -20.99 -16.15
C PHE A 57 -24.50 -22.21 -15.62
N ASP A 58 -25.41 -22.00 -14.69
CA ASP A 58 -26.41 -23.01 -14.36
C ASP A 58 -27.49 -23.11 -15.46
N ASP A 59 -28.28 -24.18 -15.42
CA ASP A 59 -29.32 -24.45 -16.44
C ASP A 59 -30.38 -23.36 -16.54
N ASN A 60 -30.56 -22.57 -15.46
CA ASN A 60 -31.56 -21.51 -15.37
C ASN A 60 -30.99 -20.11 -15.69
N TYR A 61 -29.69 -19.99 -15.96
CA TYR A 61 -29.01 -18.70 -16.16
C TYR A 61 -29.24 -17.72 -14.98
N THR A 62 -29.24 -18.25 -13.77
CA THR A 62 -29.34 -17.50 -12.52
C THR A 62 -28.02 -17.38 -11.79
N THR A 63 -27.06 -18.26 -12.10
CA THR A 63 -25.75 -18.31 -11.44
C THR A 63 -24.64 -18.40 -12.48
N ILE A 64 -23.60 -17.57 -12.31
CA ILE A 64 -22.31 -17.75 -12.96
C ILE A 64 -21.33 -18.35 -11.96
N THR A 65 -20.57 -19.34 -12.41
CA THR A 65 -19.38 -19.85 -11.71
C THR A 65 -18.13 -19.66 -12.56
N VAL A 66 -16.99 -19.34 -11.94
CA VAL A 66 -15.70 -19.15 -12.62
C VAL A 66 -14.67 -20.19 -12.19
N THR A 67 -13.88 -20.69 -13.16
CA THR A 67 -12.77 -21.62 -12.92
C THR A 67 -11.60 -21.37 -13.88
N PRO A 68 -10.33 -21.37 -13.41
CA PRO A 68 -9.90 -21.41 -12.00
C PRO A 68 -10.35 -20.17 -11.21
N ALA A 69 -10.24 -20.21 -9.88
CA ALA A 69 -10.48 -19.03 -9.05
C ALA A 69 -9.45 -17.94 -9.36
N LEU A 70 -9.93 -16.75 -9.68
CA LEU A 70 -9.08 -15.59 -9.93
C LEU A 70 -8.45 -15.10 -8.63
N ASN A 71 -7.24 -14.56 -8.71
CA ASN A 71 -6.63 -13.82 -7.61
C ASN A 71 -5.63 -12.78 -8.12
N ALA A 72 -5.37 -11.77 -7.31
CA ALA A 72 -4.27 -10.83 -7.50
C ALA A 72 -3.34 -10.92 -6.29
N VAL A 73 -2.03 -11.03 -6.55
CA VAL A 73 -1.03 -11.13 -5.50
C VAL A 73 0.02 -10.05 -5.70
N PHE A 74 0.33 -9.32 -4.63
CA PHE A 74 1.33 -8.26 -4.61
C PHE A 74 2.34 -8.51 -3.50
N ASN A 75 3.60 -8.21 -3.76
CA ASN A 75 4.66 -8.13 -2.76
C ASN A 75 4.94 -6.67 -2.44
N VAL A 76 4.98 -6.35 -1.14
CA VAL A 76 5.26 -4.99 -0.66
C VAL A 76 6.51 -5.04 0.22
N VAL A 77 7.47 -4.15 -0.05
CA VAL A 77 8.64 -3.91 0.82
C VAL A 77 8.70 -2.45 1.15
N ASN A 78 8.76 -2.11 2.44
CA ASN A 78 8.63 -0.74 2.92
C ASN A 78 9.53 -0.52 4.14
N ASN A 79 10.16 0.66 4.25
CA ASN A 79 10.93 1.04 5.44
C ASN A 79 10.28 2.17 6.27
N GLN A 80 9.11 2.66 5.86
CA GLN A 80 8.38 3.71 6.58
C GLN A 80 7.40 3.11 7.58
N PRO A 81 7.50 3.37 8.89
CA PRO A 81 6.43 3.03 9.80
C PRO A 81 5.15 3.79 9.43
N ASP A 82 3.99 3.15 9.60
CA ASP A 82 2.67 3.77 9.43
C ASP A 82 2.38 4.26 7.99
N ARG A 83 2.99 3.61 6.99
CA ARG A 83 2.73 3.91 5.59
C ARG A 83 1.34 3.41 5.20
N ALA A 84 0.53 4.29 4.60
CA ALA A 84 -0.73 3.90 3.99
C ALA A 84 -0.52 3.38 2.56
N ILE A 85 -1.11 2.24 2.26
CA ILE A 85 -1.30 1.68 0.92
C ILE A 85 -2.79 1.50 0.66
N TYR A 86 -3.19 1.55 -0.60
CA TYR A 86 -4.58 1.53 -1.02
C TYR A 86 -4.78 0.50 -2.13
N LEU A 87 -5.74 -0.40 -1.93
CA LEU A 87 -6.32 -1.21 -2.99
C LEU A 87 -7.49 -0.46 -3.61
N SER A 88 -7.49 -0.37 -4.93
CA SER A 88 -8.60 0.15 -5.73
C SER A 88 -8.86 -0.79 -6.89
N ALA A 89 -10.06 -0.71 -7.49
CA ALA A 89 -10.34 -1.38 -8.74
C ALA A 89 -11.09 -0.47 -9.70
N THR A 90 -10.82 -0.63 -10.99
CA THR A 90 -11.58 0.00 -12.08
C THR A 90 -12.08 -1.04 -13.07
N ALA A 91 -13.16 -0.73 -13.77
CA ALA A 91 -13.69 -1.57 -14.85
C ALA A 91 -13.97 -0.70 -16.09
N PRO A 92 -13.77 -1.23 -17.32
CA PRO A 92 -14.02 -0.47 -18.54
C PRO A 92 -15.51 -0.17 -18.73
N THR A 93 -15.80 1.03 -19.20
CA THR A 93 -17.16 1.47 -19.50
C THR A 93 -17.16 2.31 -20.76
N SER A 94 -18.33 2.62 -21.31
CA SER A 94 -18.43 3.53 -22.45
C SER A 94 -17.90 4.94 -22.13
N GLY A 95 -17.76 5.30 -20.84
CA GLY A 95 -17.12 6.52 -20.36
C GLY A 95 -15.60 6.43 -20.20
N GLY A 96 -14.98 5.29 -20.53
CA GLY A 96 -13.56 5.01 -20.37
C GLY A 96 -13.30 3.98 -19.27
N SER A 97 -13.41 4.37 -18.01
CA SER A 97 -13.35 3.45 -16.87
C SER A 97 -14.04 4.05 -15.65
N THR A 98 -14.61 3.20 -14.81
CA THR A 98 -15.26 3.63 -13.56
C THR A 98 -14.79 2.80 -12.37
N THR A 99 -15.03 3.30 -11.15
CA THR A 99 -14.68 2.61 -9.90
C THR A 99 -15.46 1.32 -9.75
N ALA A 100 -14.75 0.22 -9.52
CA ALA A 100 -15.31 -1.13 -9.50
C ALA A 100 -15.20 -1.83 -8.14
N LEU A 101 -14.44 -1.29 -7.19
CA LEU A 101 -14.33 -1.81 -5.83
C LEU A 101 -15.38 -1.15 -4.93
N TYR A 102 -16.06 -1.94 -4.10
CA TYR A 102 -17.02 -1.47 -3.11
C TYR A 102 -17.06 -2.44 -1.92
N GLY A 103 -17.54 -2.00 -0.77
CA GLY A 103 -17.56 -2.82 0.44
C GLY A 103 -17.95 -2.01 1.66
N GLU A 104 -18.31 -2.70 2.73
CA GLU A 104 -18.60 -2.09 4.04
C GLU A 104 -17.30 -1.90 4.85
N ASP A 105 -16.37 -2.84 4.69
CA ASP A 105 -15.07 -2.84 5.37
C ASP A 105 -13.98 -3.41 4.45
N ALA A 106 -12.73 -3.33 4.88
CA ALA A 106 -11.57 -3.74 4.09
C ALA A 106 -11.30 -5.24 4.10
N ASP A 107 -12.10 -6.05 4.81
CA ASP A 107 -12.09 -7.52 4.81
C ASP A 107 -13.32 -8.10 4.05
N SER A 108 -14.37 -7.30 3.87
CA SER A 108 -15.67 -7.62 3.26
C SER A 108 -15.93 -6.69 2.07
N MET A 109 -15.26 -6.99 0.96
CA MET A 109 -15.33 -6.22 -0.27
C MET A 109 -15.91 -7.03 -1.42
N ASN A 110 -16.34 -6.30 -2.45
CA ASN A 110 -16.83 -6.81 -3.71
C ASN A 110 -16.20 -6.04 -4.87
N ILE A 111 -16.14 -6.68 -6.03
CA ILE A 111 -15.60 -6.11 -7.25
C ILE A 111 -16.55 -6.33 -8.41
N VAL A 112 -16.70 -5.32 -9.27
CA VAL A 112 -17.47 -5.39 -10.52
C VAL A 112 -16.54 -5.64 -11.70
N PHE A 113 -16.87 -6.62 -12.52
CA PHE A 113 -16.28 -6.85 -13.83
C PHE A 113 -17.25 -6.38 -14.92
N THR A 114 -16.74 -5.79 -15.99
CA THR A 114 -17.57 -5.35 -17.12
C THR A 114 -17.07 -5.90 -18.44
N ASN A 115 -17.99 -6.09 -19.39
CA ASN A 115 -17.63 -6.59 -20.72
C ASN A 115 -16.69 -5.61 -21.43
N ASN A 116 -15.52 -6.08 -21.84
CA ASN A 116 -14.48 -5.23 -22.42
C ASN A 116 -14.79 -4.78 -23.86
N SER A 117 -15.51 -5.59 -24.62
CA SER A 117 -15.87 -5.28 -26.02
C SER A 117 -17.21 -4.58 -26.13
N ARG A 118 -18.16 -4.93 -25.26
CA ARG A 118 -19.50 -4.31 -25.18
C ARG A 118 -19.63 -3.55 -23.87
N GLN A 119 -18.81 -2.51 -23.74
CA GLN A 119 -18.67 -1.74 -22.52
C GLN A 119 -20.02 -1.16 -22.08
N PRO A 120 -20.43 -1.36 -20.81
CA PRO A 120 -21.67 -0.79 -20.30
C PRO A 120 -21.51 0.70 -20.00
N ALA A 121 -22.64 1.38 -19.74
CA ALA A 121 -22.63 2.72 -19.17
C ALA A 121 -22.12 2.71 -17.72
N ASP A 122 -21.55 3.81 -17.25
CA ASP A 122 -21.09 3.96 -15.85
C ASP A 122 -22.20 3.67 -14.84
N THR A 123 -23.44 4.02 -15.18
CA THR A 123 -24.62 3.78 -14.34
C THR A 123 -24.85 2.30 -14.05
N ALA A 124 -24.50 1.39 -14.96
CA ALA A 124 -24.63 -0.05 -14.73
C ALA A 124 -23.73 -0.51 -13.57
N VAL A 125 -22.51 0.03 -13.49
CA VAL A 125 -21.58 -0.26 -12.39
C VAL A 125 -22.03 0.44 -11.11
N GLN A 126 -22.46 1.71 -11.20
CA GLN A 126 -22.97 2.47 -10.05
C GLN A 126 -24.21 1.82 -9.41
N ASN A 127 -25.10 1.24 -10.21
CA ASN A 127 -26.27 0.50 -9.75
C ASN A 127 -25.90 -0.71 -8.88
N ILE A 128 -24.73 -1.31 -9.12
CA ILE A 128 -24.20 -2.41 -8.29
C ILE A 128 -23.47 -1.85 -7.06
N THR A 129 -22.57 -0.89 -7.25
CA THR A 129 -21.68 -0.41 -6.18
C THR A 129 -22.38 0.47 -5.14
N SER A 130 -23.52 1.07 -5.48
CA SER A 130 -24.32 1.89 -4.55
C SER A 130 -25.18 1.07 -3.59
N GLY A 131 -25.20 -0.27 -3.70
CA GLY A 131 -25.87 -1.15 -2.76
C GLY A 131 -27.40 -1.08 -2.80
N SER A 132 -28.00 -0.37 -3.78
CA SER A 132 -29.42 -0.58 -4.04
C SER A 132 -29.58 -2.03 -4.51
N GLY A 133 -30.60 -2.73 -4.00
CA GLY A 133 -31.04 -4.03 -4.51
C GLY A 133 -31.59 -3.90 -5.93
N THR A 134 -30.77 -3.38 -6.83
CA THR A 134 -31.11 -2.99 -8.18
C THR A 134 -31.35 -4.26 -8.97
N ALA A 135 -32.46 -4.29 -9.69
CA ALA A 135 -32.78 -5.43 -10.53
C ALA A 135 -31.69 -5.60 -11.59
N TYR A 136 -31.25 -6.84 -11.81
CA TYR A 136 -30.19 -7.22 -12.76
C TYR A 136 -30.32 -6.61 -14.17
N LYS A 137 -31.54 -6.22 -14.57
CA LYS A 137 -31.84 -5.56 -15.85
C LYS A 137 -31.25 -4.16 -15.99
N GLU A 138 -30.93 -3.51 -14.88
CA GLU A 138 -30.39 -2.14 -14.84
C GLU A 138 -28.85 -2.11 -14.87
N ASN A 139 -28.21 -3.28 -14.88
CA ASN A 139 -26.75 -3.42 -14.91
C ASN A 139 -26.29 -4.37 -16.03
N PRO A 140 -26.72 -4.15 -17.29
CA PRO A 140 -26.30 -4.99 -18.41
C PRO A 140 -24.77 -4.96 -18.56
N ASN A 141 -24.15 -6.11 -18.81
CA ASN A 141 -22.71 -6.28 -19.01
C ASN A 141 -21.86 -5.88 -17.80
N ALA A 142 -22.40 -5.94 -16.58
CA ALA A 142 -21.69 -5.65 -15.34
C ALA A 142 -22.05 -6.70 -14.28
N ILE A 143 -21.06 -7.47 -13.81
CA ILE A 143 -21.23 -8.63 -12.94
C ILE A 143 -20.30 -8.48 -11.74
N ALA A 144 -20.79 -8.75 -10.52
CA ALA A 144 -19.98 -8.62 -9.32
C ALA A 144 -19.57 -9.96 -8.70
N PHE A 145 -18.43 -9.95 -8.03
CA PHE A 145 -17.91 -11.07 -7.24
C PHE A 145 -17.40 -10.56 -5.90
N ALA A 146 -17.46 -11.41 -4.88
CA ALA A 146 -16.77 -11.13 -3.61
C ALA A 146 -15.25 -11.09 -3.82
N ILE A 147 -14.55 -10.27 -3.05
CA ILE A 147 -13.09 -10.21 -3.01
C ILE A 147 -12.62 -10.29 -1.57
N THR A 148 -11.83 -11.32 -1.26
CA THR A 148 -11.33 -11.59 0.09
C THR A 148 -9.83 -11.30 0.16
N PRO A 149 -9.40 -10.35 0.99
CA PRO A 149 -8.00 -10.04 1.19
C PRO A 149 -7.34 -10.97 2.22
N THR A 150 -6.13 -11.41 1.91
CA THR A 150 -5.20 -12.10 2.82
C THR A 150 -3.88 -11.33 2.81
N ILE A 151 -3.55 -10.69 3.92
CA ILE A 151 -2.29 -9.96 4.07
C ILE A 151 -1.41 -10.75 5.03
N THR A 152 -0.25 -11.19 4.55
CA THR A 152 0.70 -11.98 5.31
C THR A 152 1.96 -11.17 5.55
N PRO A 153 2.21 -10.71 6.79
CA PRO A 153 3.47 -10.07 7.15
C PRO A 153 4.61 -11.10 7.22
N ASP A 154 5.78 -10.72 6.74
CA ASP A 154 7.03 -11.46 6.98
C ASP A 154 7.60 -11.00 8.33
N THR A 155 7.35 -11.77 9.38
CA THR A 155 7.75 -11.43 10.75
C THR A 155 9.28 -11.35 10.91
N GLU A 156 10.07 -12.04 10.07
CA GLU A 156 11.54 -11.95 10.11
C GLU A 156 12.03 -10.57 9.63
N SER A 157 11.23 -9.88 8.81
CA SER A 157 11.50 -8.53 8.34
C SER A 157 11.04 -7.42 9.30
N GLY A 158 10.42 -7.78 10.43
CA GLY A 158 9.81 -6.83 11.37
C GLY A 158 8.41 -6.35 10.97
N ALA A 159 7.79 -6.96 9.94
CA ALA A 159 6.42 -6.67 9.56
C ALA A 159 5.42 -7.20 10.60
N GLU A 160 4.30 -6.51 10.74
CA GLU A 160 3.19 -6.83 11.65
C GLU A 160 1.86 -6.75 10.90
N ASP A 161 0.77 -7.26 11.49
CA ASP A 161 -0.54 -7.15 10.87
C ASP A 161 -0.93 -5.67 10.63
N PRO A 162 -1.42 -5.31 9.43
CA PRO A 162 -1.80 -3.94 9.14
C PRO A 162 -3.10 -3.54 9.84
N THR A 163 -3.25 -2.25 10.09
CA THR A 163 -4.58 -1.68 10.36
C THR A 163 -5.32 -1.52 9.04
N LYS A 164 -6.56 -2.03 8.97
CA LYS A 164 -7.37 -2.04 7.75
C LYS A 164 -8.60 -1.15 7.90
N THR A 165 -8.91 -0.36 6.88
CA THR A 165 -10.12 0.48 6.81
C THR A 165 -10.60 0.59 5.37
N PHE A 166 -11.89 0.79 5.13
CA PHE A 166 -12.43 1.05 3.80
C PHE A 166 -12.93 2.49 3.71
N GLU A 167 -12.41 3.28 2.77
CA GLU A 167 -12.79 4.67 2.57
C GLU A 167 -12.76 5.04 1.08
N SER A 168 -13.76 5.81 0.62
CA SER A 168 -13.82 6.32 -0.76
C SER A 168 -13.62 5.24 -1.82
N ASN A 169 -14.28 4.08 -1.65
CA ASN A 169 -14.19 2.92 -2.55
C ASN A 169 -12.77 2.34 -2.71
N LYS A 170 -11.93 2.51 -1.68
CA LYS A 170 -10.60 1.93 -1.58
C LYS A 170 -10.44 1.22 -0.24
N ALA A 171 -9.82 0.05 -0.24
CA ALA A 171 -9.31 -0.52 1.01
C ALA A 171 -7.96 0.10 1.30
N LYS A 172 -7.80 0.65 2.50
CA LYS A 172 -6.57 1.22 3.03
C LYS A 172 -5.96 0.27 4.03
N TYR A 173 -4.67 0.05 3.90
CA TYR A 173 -3.86 -0.69 4.85
C TYR A 173 -2.74 0.20 5.36
N VAL A 174 -2.67 0.40 6.67
CA VAL A 174 -1.54 1.08 7.31
C VAL A 174 -0.56 0.00 7.75
N ILE A 175 0.61 -0.02 7.09
CA ILE A 175 1.65 -1.03 7.28
C ILE A 175 2.82 -0.51 8.10
N LYS A 176 3.48 -1.40 8.84
CA LYS A 176 4.78 -1.16 9.47
C LYS A 176 5.93 -1.40 8.49
N ASN A 177 7.15 -1.08 8.91
CA ASN A 177 8.37 -1.47 8.19
C ASN A 177 8.40 -3.00 8.02
N GLY A 178 8.81 -3.47 6.84
CA GLY A 178 9.01 -4.88 6.56
C GLY A 178 8.49 -5.28 5.18
N LYS A 179 8.31 -6.59 5.01
CA LYS A 179 7.80 -7.22 3.80
C LYS A 179 6.42 -7.82 4.03
N TYR A 180 5.57 -7.72 3.02
CA TYR A 180 4.21 -8.22 3.04
C TYR A 180 3.90 -8.95 1.74
N LYS A 181 3.17 -10.06 1.85
CA LYS A 181 2.45 -10.66 0.73
C LYS A 181 0.98 -10.30 0.85
N MET A 182 0.44 -9.61 -0.15
CA MET A 182 -0.95 -9.16 -0.17
C MET A 182 -1.69 -9.86 -1.29
N GLN A 183 -2.55 -10.80 -0.92
CA GLN A 183 -3.34 -11.59 -1.84
C GLN A 183 -4.81 -11.17 -1.77
N TYR A 184 -5.45 -11.13 -2.93
CA TYR A 184 -6.86 -10.81 -3.08
C TYR A 184 -7.52 -11.90 -3.89
N ALA A 185 -8.25 -12.79 -3.21
CA ALA A 185 -8.97 -13.89 -3.85
C ALA A 185 -10.33 -13.42 -4.33
N ILE A 186 -10.69 -13.73 -5.57
CA ILE A 186 -12.02 -13.44 -6.12
C ILE A 186 -12.90 -14.67 -5.92
N GLY A 187 -14.13 -14.46 -5.45
CA GLY A 187 -15.12 -15.50 -5.28
C GLY A 187 -15.40 -16.23 -6.60
N THR A 188 -15.67 -17.53 -6.52
CA THR A 188 -15.93 -18.35 -7.72
C THR A 188 -17.38 -18.27 -8.19
N SER A 189 -18.28 -17.66 -7.43
CA SER A 189 -19.68 -17.46 -7.80
C SER A 189 -19.98 -15.96 -7.86
N ALA A 190 -20.70 -15.54 -8.90
CA ALA A 190 -21.17 -14.17 -9.00
C ALA A 190 -22.14 -13.85 -7.86
N LEU A 191 -22.15 -12.59 -7.43
CA LEU A 191 -23.13 -12.12 -6.45
C LEU A 191 -24.52 -12.17 -7.06
N ALA A 192 -25.49 -12.65 -6.26
CA ALA A 192 -26.88 -12.73 -6.68
C ALA A 192 -27.39 -11.39 -7.19
N ASN A 193 -28.27 -11.43 -8.20
CA ASN A 193 -28.87 -10.26 -8.84
C ASN A 193 -27.91 -9.33 -9.59
N THR A 194 -26.62 -9.68 -9.74
CA THR A 194 -25.68 -8.90 -10.58
C THR A 194 -25.49 -9.48 -11.97
N PHE A 195 -25.90 -10.73 -12.20
CA PHE A 195 -25.89 -11.37 -13.50
C PHE A 195 -27.31 -11.57 -14.04
N SER A 196 -27.48 -11.51 -15.37
CA SER A 196 -28.74 -11.79 -16.07
C SER A 196 -28.61 -12.11 -17.56
N THR A 197 -29.76 -12.36 -18.19
CA THR A 197 -29.91 -12.44 -19.64
C THR A 197 -29.55 -11.16 -20.41
N HIS A 198 -29.30 -10.04 -19.73
CA HIS A 198 -28.83 -8.80 -20.37
C HIS A 198 -27.30 -8.75 -20.51
N ASP A 199 -26.58 -9.69 -19.89
CA ASP A 199 -25.14 -9.85 -20.04
C ASP A 199 -24.83 -10.58 -21.35
N THR A 200 -24.03 -9.93 -22.18
CA THR A 200 -23.63 -10.45 -23.49
C THR A 200 -22.34 -11.26 -23.38
N ASP A 201 -22.08 -12.11 -24.37
CA ASP A 201 -20.85 -12.89 -24.48
C ASP A 201 -19.59 -12.00 -24.54
N GLY A 202 -18.45 -12.53 -24.12
CA GLY A 202 -17.16 -11.85 -24.22
C GLY A 202 -16.35 -11.86 -22.92
N THR A 203 -15.23 -11.14 -22.94
CA THR A 203 -14.35 -11.04 -21.77
C THR A 203 -14.85 -9.94 -20.84
N TYR A 204 -15.13 -10.32 -19.60
CA TYR A 204 -15.42 -9.39 -18.52
C TYR A 204 -14.12 -9.10 -17.76
N GLN A 205 -13.82 -7.83 -17.52
CA GLN A 205 -12.55 -7.44 -16.89
C GLN A 205 -12.74 -6.40 -15.80
N ALA A 206 -11.83 -6.44 -14.83
CA ALA A 206 -11.59 -5.39 -13.85
C ALA A 206 -10.08 -5.30 -13.61
N THR A 207 -9.57 -4.13 -13.27
CA THR A 207 -8.16 -3.88 -12.99
C THR A 207 -8.00 -3.54 -11.51
N LEU A 208 -7.36 -4.42 -10.73
CA LEU A 208 -6.96 -4.13 -9.35
C LEU A 208 -5.63 -3.38 -9.35
N THR A 209 -5.53 -2.34 -8.52
CA THR A 209 -4.31 -1.57 -8.33
C THR A 209 -4.03 -1.41 -6.84
N LEU A 210 -2.83 -1.84 -6.41
CA LEU A 210 -2.28 -1.54 -5.09
C LEU A 210 -1.28 -0.38 -5.21
N THR A 211 -1.54 0.73 -4.52
CA THR A 211 -0.75 1.96 -4.65
C THR A 211 -0.54 2.65 -3.30
N THR A 212 0.32 3.67 -3.28
CA THR A 212 0.48 4.56 -2.12
C THR A 212 -0.23 5.90 -2.29
N THR A 213 -0.77 6.16 -3.48
CA THR A 213 -1.53 7.37 -3.75
C THR A 213 -2.91 7.25 -3.11
N GLY A 214 -3.19 8.15 -2.15
CA GLY A 214 -4.49 8.25 -1.51
C GLY A 214 -5.63 8.65 -2.47
N PRO A 215 -6.88 8.65 -2.00
CA PRO A 215 -7.97 9.37 -2.66
C PRO A 215 -7.70 10.88 -2.76
#